data_AF-A0A8H5BUM4-F1
#
_entry.id   AF-A0A8H5BUM4-F1
#
_cell.length_a   1.000
_cell.length_b   1.000
_cell.length_c   1.000
_cell.angle_alpha   90.00
_cell.angle_beta   90.00
_cell.angle_gamma   90.00
#
_symmetry.space_group_name_H-M   'P 1'
#
loop_
_entity.id
_entity.type
_entity.pdbx_description
1 polymer ?
#
loop_
_entity_poly.entity_id
_entity_poly.type
_entity_poly.pdbx_seq_one_letter_code
_entity_poly.pdbx_strand_id
1 'polypeptide(L)'
;MSPLSNGTYTISAHGDSGSLVGLSGENVVLGESATRWTIQKRGEGFTITTDGKSVTTAGDNLRAVPGAETQWRIERQAHQGEDSFTRRG
;
A
#
# COMPACT_ATOMS: atom_id res chain seq x y z
N MET A 1 -5.46 8.54 -19.26
CA MET A 1 -5.44 7.24 -18.56
C MET A 1 -6.19 7.36 -17.25
N SER A 2 -6.91 6.32 -16.83
CA SER A 2 -7.85 6.34 -15.70
C SER A 2 -7.15 6.36 -14.32
N PRO A 3 -7.79 6.93 -13.29
CA PRO A 3 -7.29 6.88 -11.90
C PRO A 3 -7.14 5.44 -11.40
N LEU A 4 -6.33 5.23 -10.36
CA LEU A 4 -6.17 3.92 -9.71
C LEU A 4 -7.56 3.39 -9.34
N SER A 5 -7.87 2.20 -9.86
CA SER A 5 -9.15 1.55 -9.63
C SER A 5 -9.10 0.69 -8.37
N ASN A 6 -10.25 0.28 -7.87
CA ASN A 6 -10.27 -0.73 -6.81
C ASN A 6 -9.76 -2.06 -7.37
N GLY A 7 -8.96 -2.79 -6.61
CA GLY A 7 -8.40 -4.05 -7.08
C GLY A 7 -7.36 -4.67 -6.17
N THR A 8 -6.81 -5.79 -6.63
CA THR A 8 -5.69 -6.48 -5.98
C THR A 8 -4.42 -6.27 -6.80
N TYR A 9 -3.35 -5.89 -6.13
CA TYR A 9 -2.10 -5.43 -6.72
C TYR A 9 -0.91 -6.13 -6.08
N THR A 10 0.17 -6.26 -6.85
CA THR A 10 1.53 -6.39 -6.31
C THR A 10 2.13 -5.01 -6.19
N ILE A 11 2.81 -4.72 -5.09
CA ILE A 11 3.45 -3.42 -4.85
C ILE A 11 4.97 -3.63 -4.81
N SER A 12 5.72 -2.76 -5.46
CA SER A 12 7.19 -2.72 -5.43
C SER A 12 7.67 -1.37 -4.92
N ALA A 13 8.84 -1.34 -4.28
CA ALA A 13 9.49 -0.10 -3.92
C ALA A 13 10.10 0.58 -5.15
N HIS A 14 9.87 1.89 -5.28
CA HIS A 14 10.50 2.69 -6.32
C HIS A 14 11.98 2.93 -5.99
N GLY A 15 12.84 2.86 -7.00
CA GLY A 15 14.28 3.16 -6.87
C GLY A 15 15.13 2.06 -6.21
N ASP A 16 14.51 1.01 -5.66
CA ASP A 16 15.19 -0.17 -5.16
C ASP A 16 14.86 -1.36 -6.07
N SER A 17 15.76 -1.66 -7.02
CA SER A 17 15.92 -2.91 -7.80
C SER A 17 14.68 -3.74 -8.24
N GLY A 18 13.46 -3.22 -8.14
CA GLY A 18 12.22 -3.98 -8.25
C GLY A 18 11.82 -4.76 -6.99
N SER A 19 12.40 -4.45 -5.82
CA SER A 19 12.06 -5.11 -4.55
C SER A 19 10.56 -5.05 -4.28
N LEU A 20 9.95 -6.22 -4.04
CA LEU A 20 8.53 -6.29 -3.70
C LEU A 20 8.29 -5.86 -2.25
N VAL A 21 7.13 -5.26 -2.03
CA VAL A 21 6.62 -4.94 -0.70
C VAL A 21 5.81 -6.14 -0.22
N GLY A 22 6.26 -6.74 0.87
CA GLY A 22 5.67 -7.93 1.46
C GLY A 22 5.40 -7.79 2.95
N LEU A 23 5.06 -8.92 3.58
CA LEU A 23 4.88 -9.02 5.03
C LEU A 23 5.92 -9.95 5.67
N SER A 24 6.50 -9.49 6.78
CA SER A 24 7.22 -10.32 7.73
C SER A 24 6.51 -10.25 9.09
N GLY A 25 5.69 -11.27 9.35
CA GLY A 25 4.71 -11.25 10.45
C GLY A 25 3.64 -10.18 10.21
N GLU A 26 3.63 -9.14 11.06
CA GLU A 26 2.75 -7.98 10.90
C GLU A 26 3.45 -6.78 10.25
N ASN A 27 4.78 -6.81 10.13
CA ASN A 27 5.54 -5.70 9.59
C ASN A 27 5.50 -5.72 8.06
N VAL A 28 5.30 -4.55 7.47
CA VAL A 28 5.45 -4.35 6.03
C VAL A 28 6.93 -4.11 5.74
N VAL A 29 7.52 -4.92 4.87
CA VAL A 29 8.97 -4.94 4.60
C VAL A 29 9.27 -5.02 3.10
N LEU A 30 10.49 -4.66 2.71
CA LEU A 30 10.99 -4.77 1.34
C LEU A 30 11.71 -6.11 1.13
N GLY A 31 11.65 -6.64 -0.09
CA GLY A 31 12.42 -7.82 -0.51
C GLY A 31 11.82 -9.17 -0.10
N GLU A 32 10.59 -9.16 0.40
CA GLU A 32 9.85 -10.38 0.73
C GLU A 32 9.03 -10.91 -0.45
N SER A 33 8.48 -12.11 -0.28
CA SER A 33 7.60 -12.76 -1.26
C SER A 33 6.45 -11.84 -1.70
N ALA A 34 5.98 -12.03 -2.95
CA ALA A 34 4.90 -11.24 -3.53
C ALA A 34 3.61 -11.31 -2.70
N THR A 35 3.36 -10.29 -1.87
CA THR A 35 2.10 -10.14 -1.13
C THR A 35 1.03 -9.50 -2.02
N ARG A 36 -0.20 -10.00 -1.91
CA ARG A 36 -1.37 -9.46 -2.63
C ARG A 36 -2.03 -8.37 -1.81
N TRP A 37 -1.94 -7.14 -2.28
CA TRP A 37 -2.52 -5.97 -1.62
C TRP A 37 -3.84 -5.58 -2.27
N THR A 38 -4.91 -5.54 -1.50
CA THR A 38 -6.21 -5.06 -1.95
C THR A 38 -6.36 -3.58 -1.61
N ILE A 39 -6.52 -2.76 -2.64
CA ILE A 39 -6.72 -1.32 -2.53
C ILE A 39 -8.17 -1.00 -2.87
N GLN A 40 -8.85 -0.29 -1.97
CA GLN A 40 -10.25 0.11 -2.15
C GLN A 40 -10.44 1.59 -1.82
N LYS A 41 -11.05 2.35 -2.72
CA LYS A 41 -11.49 3.72 -2.46
C LYS A 41 -12.64 3.73 -1.46
N ARG A 42 -12.51 4.55 -0.42
CA ARG A 42 -13.49 4.77 0.65
C ARG A 42 -13.62 6.28 0.87
N GLY A 43 -14.71 6.88 0.37
CA GLY A 43 -14.89 8.33 0.37
C GLY A 43 -13.76 9.03 -0.39
N GLU A 44 -13.06 9.94 0.29
CA GLU A 44 -11.96 10.73 -0.26
C GLU A 44 -10.58 10.02 -0.19
N GLY A 45 -10.50 8.85 0.44
CA GLY A 45 -9.25 8.10 0.63
C GLY A 45 -9.31 6.66 0.13
N PHE A 46 -8.26 5.89 0.44
CA PHE A 46 -8.14 4.48 0.09
C PHE A 46 -7.79 3.63 1.33
N THR A 47 -8.33 2.43 1.41
CA THR A 47 -7.86 1.41 2.36
C THR A 47 -6.96 0.44 1.62
N ILE A 48 -5.85 0.07 2.26
CA ILE A 48 -4.90 -0.92 1.76
C ILE A 48 -4.95 -2.10 2.72
N THR A 49 -5.22 -3.28 2.19
CA THR A 49 -5.43 -4.49 2.99
C THR A 49 -4.69 -5.68 2.42
N THR A 50 -4.32 -6.64 3.26
CA THR A 50 -3.81 -7.95 2.86
C THR A 50 -4.23 -8.97 3.91
N ASP A 51 -4.66 -10.16 3.48
CA ASP A 51 -5.10 -11.25 4.37
C ASP A 51 -6.09 -10.81 5.47
N GLY A 52 -7.03 -9.92 5.12
CA GLY A 52 -8.04 -9.37 6.03
C GLY A 52 -7.51 -8.35 7.05
N LYS A 53 -6.24 -7.97 6.98
CA LYS A 53 -5.60 -6.95 7.81
C LYS A 53 -5.46 -5.64 7.05
N SER A 54 -5.63 -4.52 7.74
CA SER A 54 -5.45 -3.18 7.15
C SER A 54 -4.05 -2.66 7.44
N VAL A 55 -3.45 -2.00 6.45
CA VAL A 55 -2.14 -1.35 6.60
C VAL A 55 -2.30 -0.04 7.37
N THR A 56 -1.50 0.11 8.42
CA THR A 56 -1.43 1.28 9.29
C THR A 56 0.03 1.63 9.63
N THR A 57 0.24 2.77 10.27
CA THR A 57 1.54 3.18 10.82
C THR A 57 1.67 2.76 12.28
N ALA A 58 2.83 2.21 12.65
CA ALA A 58 3.23 1.94 14.03
C ALA A 58 4.60 2.60 14.26
N GLY A 59 4.59 3.82 14.81
CA GLY A 59 5.78 4.69 14.80
C GLY A 59 6.20 5.03 13.38
N ASP A 60 7.48 4.84 13.08
CA ASP A 60 8.06 5.09 11.75
C ASP A 60 7.87 3.93 10.76
N ASN A 61 7.28 2.81 11.21
CA ASN A 61 7.11 1.62 10.40
C ASN A 61 5.66 1.42 9.96
N LEU A 62 5.48 0.65 8.88
CA LEU A 62 4.18 0.19 8.41
C LEU A 62 3.88 -1.21 8.94
N ARG A 63 2.62 -1.45 9.33
CA ARG A 63 2.12 -2.74 9.80
C ARG A 63 0.77 -3.08 9.20
N ALA A 64 0.52 -4.37 8.97
CA ALA A 64 -0.80 -4.89 8.65
C ALA A 64 -1.42 -5.51 9.91
N VAL A 65 -2.47 -4.89 10.44
CA VAL A 65 -3.14 -5.33 11.68
C VAL A 65 -4.66 -5.49 11.47
N PRO A 66 -5.32 -6.42 12.17
CA PRO A 66 -6.78 -6.56 12.11
C PRO A 66 -7.50 -5.31 12.61
N GLY A 67 -8.60 -4.94 11.96
CA GLY A 67 -9.52 -3.89 12.44
C GLY A 67 -8.99 -2.45 12.36
N ALA A 68 -7.81 -2.20 11.77
CA ALA A 68 -7.37 -0.83 11.55
C ALA A 68 -8.20 -0.14 10.45
N GLU A 69 -8.56 1.12 10.69
CA GLU A 69 -9.39 1.95 9.79
C GLU A 69 -8.58 3.09 9.15
N THR A 70 -7.32 2.82 8.81
CA THR A 70 -6.43 3.84 8.23
C THR A 70 -6.80 4.12 6.77
N GLN A 71 -6.99 5.39 6.44
CA GLN A 71 -7.18 5.85 5.07
C GLN A 71 -5.89 6.49 4.52
N TRP A 72 -5.57 6.13 3.28
CA TRP A 72 -4.40 6.55 2.54
C TRP A 72 -4.78 7.46 1.39
N ARG A 73 -3.89 8.39 1.04
CA ARG A 73 -3.98 9.14 -0.22
C ARG A 73 -3.05 8.45 -1.21
N ILE A 74 -3.57 8.18 -2.40
CA ILE A 74 -2.77 7.60 -3.48
C ILE A 74 -2.75 8.62 -4.61
N GLU A 75 -1.55 9.03 -4.99
CA GLU A 75 -1.32 10.05 -6.01
C GLU A 75 -0.46 9.50 -7.13
N ARG A 76 -0.94 9.64 -8.36
CA ARG A 76 -0.17 9.30 -9.55
C ARG A 76 0.98 10.30 -9.72
N GLN A 77 2.21 9.78 -9.83
CA GLN A 77 3.37 10.59 -10.19
C GLN A 77 3.48 10.63 -11.71
N ALA A 78 2.80 11.60 -12.32
CA ALA A 78 2.63 11.70 -13.78
C ALA A 78 3.94 11.76 -14.57
N HIS A 79 5.04 12.23 -13.95
CA HIS A 79 6.37 12.29 -14.58
C HIS A 79 7.10 10.94 -14.63
N GLN A 80 6.62 9.93 -13.91
CA GLN A 80 7.26 8.62 -13.79
C GLN A 80 6.43 7.47 -14.39
N GLY A 81 5.17 7.73 -14.76
CA GLY A 81 4.26 6.68 -15.25
C GLY A 81 3.79 5.71 -14.16
N GLU A 82 4.01 6.05 -12.88
CA GLU A 82 3.78 5.19 -11.71
C GLU A 82 2.80 5.84 -10.71
N ASP A 83 2.22 5.03 -9.83
CA ASP A 83 1.31 5.45 -8.77
C ASP A 83 2.03 5.40 -7.40
N SER A 84 2.06 6.52 -6.67
CA SER A 84 2.73 6.66 -5.37
C SER A 84 1.74 6.75 -4.20
N PHE A 85 2.15 6.25 -3.03
CA PHE A 85 1.32 6.14 -1.84
C PHE A 85 1.83 7.10 -0.75
N THR A 86 1.02 8.08 -0.34
CA THR A 86 1.39 9.03 0.72
C THR A 86 0.30 9.07 1.80
N ARG A 87 0.72 9.07 3.07
CA ARG A 87 -0.22 9.18 4.20
C ARG A 87 -0.91 10.55 4.15
N ARG A 88 -2.23 10.59 4.39
CA ARG A 88 -2.88 11.85 4.79
C ARG A 88 -2.59 12.08 6.28
N GLY A 89 -1.90 13.19 6.56
CA GLY A 89 -1.74 13.74 7.91
C GLY A 89 -3.07 14.24 8.46
#